data_AF-A0A968MAE9-F1
#
_entry.id   AF-A0A968MAE9-F1
#
_cell.length_a   1.000
_cell.length_b   1.000
_cell.length_c   1.000
_cell.angle_alpha   90.00
_cell.angle_beta   90.00
_cell.angle_gamma   90.00
#
_symmetry.space_group_name_H-M   'P 1'
#
loop_
_entity.id
_entity.type
_entity.pdbx_description
1 polymer ?
#
loop_
_entity_poly.entity_id
_entity_poly.type
_entity_poly.pdbx_seq_one_letter_code
_entity_poly.pdbx_strand_id
1 'polypeptide(L)'
;MYDQDSSTVVAVPDVILCDASDLDFSQAGTVQASSPKDSQLQSQGWLWFNNLGVSNEVGNLLYQGETPLRAGQIRLFTADVAWRYGFSFSTAIKSPLGRTIPTDETWRFPGLFRYGIVLFQRQTDQTLRAWTIRAATAETPQEIEIDPGLDLYCGINDVKGKFGDNSGSFDLYLQVLA
;
A
#
# COMPACT_ATOMS: atom_id res chain seq x y z
N MET A 1 8.07 -42.50 16.58
CA MET A 1 7.08 -41.41 16.56
C MET A 1 7.84 -40.18 16.12
N TYR A 2 7.67 -39.75 14.87
CA TYR A 2 8.21 -38.48 14.41
C TYR A 2 7.12 -37.45 14.63
N ASP A 3 7.36 -36.51 15.55
CA ASP A 3 6.58 -35.29 15.63
C ASP A 3 6.75 -34.57 14.29
N GLN A 4 5.66 -34.50 13.52
CA GLN A 4 5.56 -33.56 12.44
C GLN A 4 5.45 -32.19 13.09
N ASP A 5 6.54 -31.44 13.04
CA ASP A 5 6.55 -30.02 13.33
C ASP A 5 5.63 -29.35 12.29
N SER A 6 4.35 -29.25 12.66
CA SER A 6 3.35 -28.50 11.93
C SER A 6 3.72 -27.03 12.06
N SER A 7 4.67 -26.59 11.23
CA SER A 7 4.86 -25.17 10.95
C SER A 7 3.52 -24.62 10.47
N THR A 8 2.80 -23.99 11.40
CA THR A 8 1.61 -23.22 11.07
C THR A 8 2.07 -22.13 10.12
N VAL A 9 1.76 -22.29 8.83
CA VAL A 9 1.87 -21.21 7.87
C VAL A 9 0.95 -20.12 8.40
N VAL A 10 1.53 -19.09 9.00
CA VAL A 10 0.77 -17.93 9.48
C VAL A 10 0.20 -17.24 8.25
N ALA A 11 -1.11 -17.38 8.07
CA ALA A 11 -1.82 -16.73 6.98
C ALA A 11 -1.73 -15.21 7.16
N VAL A 12 -1.33 -14.50 6.11
CA VAL A 12 -1.30 -13.04 6.11
C VAL A 12 -2.70 -12.52 5.77
N PRO A 13 -3.37 -11.78 6.68
CA PRO A 13 -4.71 -11.27 6.44
C PRO A 13 -4.72 -10.26 5.30
N ASP A 14 -5.86 -10.14 4.62
CA ASP A 14 -6.03 -9.15 3.55
C ASP A 14 -6.21 -7.73 4.09
N VAL A 15 -6.75 -7.60 5.31
CA VAL A 15 -7.00 -6.34 6.00
C VAL A 15 -6.68 -6.44 7.48
N ILE A 16 -6.13 -5.38 8.06
CA ILE A 16 -5.91 -5.24 9.50
C ILE A 16 -6.44 -3.90 10.02
N LEU A 17 -6.59 -3.83 11.34
CA LEU A 17 -6.62 -2.59 12.10
C LEU A 17 -5.34 -2.49 12.92
N CYS A 18 -4.67 -1.35 12.88
CA CYS A 18 -3.45 -1.12 13.66
C CYS A 18 -3.38 0.30 14.21
N ASP A 19 -2.61 0.47 15.29
CA ASP A 19 -2.37 1.78 15.89
C ASP A 19 -1.57 2.71 14.96
N ALA A 20 -1.95 3.99 14.92
CA ALA A 20 -1.21 5.05 14.24
C ALA A 20 -1.18 6.34 15.08
N SER A 21 -1.28 6.20 16.40
CA SER A 21 -1.20 7.32 17.33
C SER A 21 0.14 8.08 17.27
N ASP A 22 1.18 7.45 16.72
CA ASP A 22 2.52 8.01 16.54
C ASP A 22 2.74 8.69 15.18
N LEU A 23 1.76 8.71 14.27
CA LEU A 23 1.89 9.34 12.95
C LEU A 23 1.36 10.77 12.90
N ASP A 24 2.15 11.67 12.33
CA ASP A 24 1.71 13.01 11.93
C ASP A 24 1.29 13.04 10.46
N PHE A 25 -0.01 12.95 10.21
CA PHE A 25 -0.58 12.95 8.86
C PHE A 25 -0.40 14.25 8.08
N SER A 26 0.00 15.36 8.74
CA SER A 26 0.37 16.59 8.02
C SER A 26 1.65 16.43 7.20
N GLN A 27 2.45 15.40 7.49
CA GLN A 27 3.69 15.08 6.79
C GLN A 27 3.50 14.11 5.61
N ALA A 28 2.26 13.73 5.29
CA ALA A 28 1.99 12.82 4.17
C ALA A 28 2.53 13.40 2.85
N GLY A 29 3.13 12.54 2.02
CA GLY A 29 3.36 12.91 0.62
C GLY A 29 2.02 13.12 -0.07
N THR A 30 1.91 14.07 -1.01
CA THR A 30 0.69 14.25 -1.80
C THR A 30 0.95 13.81 -3.23
N VAL A 31 0.07 12.96 -3.77
CA VAL A 31 0.20 12.46 -5.15
C VAL A 31 -1.11 12.65 -5.87
N GLN A 32 -1.03 13.35 -7.01
CA GLN A 32 -2.16 13.65 -7.86
C GLN A 32 -2.40 12.54 -8.88
N ALA A 33 -3.66 12.14 -9.04
CA ALA A 33 -4.05 11.25 -10.11
C ALA A 33 -3.79 11.91 -11.47
N SER A 34 -3.29 11.10 -12.40
CA SER A 34 -3.13 11.44 -13.81
C SER A 34 -3.86 10.43 -14.69
N SER A 35 -4.05 10.75 -15.96
CA SER A 35 -4.54 9.79 -16.93
C SER A 35 -3.46 8.75 -17.23
N PRO A 36 -3.78 7.44 -17.25
CA PRO A 36 -2.89 6.40 -17.76
C PRO A 36 -2.34 6.74 -19.14
N LYS A 37 -1.08 6.35 -19.38
CA LYS A 37 -0.47 6.41 -20.72
C LYS A 37 -1.10 5.40 -21.69
N ASP A 38 -1.56 4.28 -21.17
CA ASP A 38 -2.27 3.27 -21.93
C ASP A 38 -3.70 3.74 -22.22
N SER A 39 -4.08 3.81 -23.50
CA SER A 39 -5.36 4.34 -23.95
C SER A 39 -6.55 3.45 -23.56
N GLN A 40 -6.35 2.14 -23.43
CA GLN A 40 -7.38 1.22 -22.97
C GLN A 40 -7.67 1.48 -21.49
N LEU A 41 -6.63 1.57 -20.65
CA LEU A 41 -6.80 1.91 -19.23
C LEU A 41 -7.45 3.29 -19.06
N GLN A 42 -7.03 4.28 -19.85
CA GLN A 42 -7.64 5.59 -19.84
C GLN A 42 -9.14 5.52 -20.19
N SER A 43 -9.52 4.80 -21.24
CA SER A 43 -10.92 4.66 -21.68
C SER A 43 -11.81 3.94 -20.65
N GLN A 44 -11.21 3.09 -19.82
CA GLN A 44 -11.88 2.37 -18.76
C GLN A 44 -12.02 3.20 -17.47
N GLY A 45 -11.48 4.42 -17.42
CA GLY A 45 -11.60 5.29 -16.25
C GLY A 45 -10.60 4.98 -15.13
N TRP A 46 -9.48 4.33 -15.44
CA TRP A 46 -8.40 4.15 -14.48
C TRP A 46 -7.72 5.49 -14.17
N LEU A 47 -7.45 5.74 -12.90
CA LEU A 47 -6.56 6.77 -12.40
C LEU A 47 -5.16 6.20 -12.26
N TRP A 48 -4.14 6.98 -12.62
CA TRP A 48 -2.74 6.60 -12.49
C TRP A 48 -2.02 7.54 -11.53
N PHE A 49 -1.55 6.98 -10.42
CA PHE A 49 -0.67 7.63 -9.47
C PHE A 49 0.74 7.12 -9.75
N ASN A 50 1.61 8.00 -10.23
CA ASN A 50 2.93 7.63 -10.67
C ASN A 50 4.00 7.96 -9.61
N ASN A 51 5.05 7.15 -9.57
CA ASN A 51 6.21 7.36 -8.69
C ASN A 51 5.86 7.57 -7.21
N LEU A 52 4.97 6.74 -6.65
CA LEU A 52 4.69 6.79 -5.22
C LEU A 52 5.97 6.45 -4.45
N GLY A 53 6.46 7.41 -3.66
CA GLY A 53 7.67 7.26 -2.87
C GLY A 53 7.47 6.31 -1.70
N VAL A 54 8.54 5.61 -1.33
CA VAL A 54 8.54 4.59 -0.25
C VAL A 54 9.26 5.03 1.02
N SER A 55 9.79 6.26 1.06
CA SER A 55 10.62 6.76 2.16
C SER A 55 9.86 7.51 3.25
N ASN A 56 8.55 7.71 3.07
CA ASN A 56 7.70 8.37 4.05
C ASN A 56 6.82 7.35 4.77
N GLU A 57 6.97 7.28 6.09
CA GLU A 57 6.21 6.37 6.95
C GLU A 57 4.71 6.67 6.98
N VAL A 58 4.34 7.94 6.81
CA VAL A 58 2.93 8.38 6.70
C VAL A 58 2.33 8.01 5.34
N GLY A 59 3.17 7.58 4.39
CA GLY A 59 2.76 7.24 3.02
C GLY A 59 2.39 8.45 2.18
N ASN A 60 1.60 8.17 1.14
CA ASN A 60 1.18 9.12 0.12
C ASN A 60 -0.34 9.27 0.16
N LEU A 61 -0.83 10.48 0.44
CA LEU A 61 -2.21 10.88 0.30
C LEU A 61 -2.57 11.01 -1.18
N LEU A 62 -3.58 10.26 -1.61
CA LEU A 62 -4.00 10.18 -3.00
C LEU A 62 -5.06 11.25 -3.29
N TYR A 63 -4.88 12.03 -4.34
CA TYR A 63 -5.82 13.06 -4.78
C TYR A 63 -6.44 12.73 -6.13
N GLN A 64 -7.71 13.09 -6.29
CA GLN A 64 -8.39 13.16 -7.58
C GLN A 64 -8.85 14.60 -7.81
N GLY A 65 -8.11 15.34 -8.66
CA GLY A 65 -8.32 16.77 -8.81
C GLY A 65 -7.85 17.53 -7.56
N GLU A 66 -8.67 18.45 -7.05
CA GLU A 66 -8.27 19.31 -5.92
C GLU A 66 -8.54 18.69 -4.54
N THR A 67 -9.20 17.54 -4.48
CA THR A 67 -9.62 16.89 -3.23
C THR A 67 -8.94 15.54 -3.02
N PRO A 68 -8.68 15.14 -1.76
CA PRO A 68 -8.28 13.77 -1.45
C PRO A 68 -9.29 12.77 -2.02
N LEU A 69 -8.80 11.65 -2.52
CA LEU A 69 -9.61 10.58 -3.07
C LEU A 69 -10.38 9.89 -1.94
N ARG A 70 -11.70 9.81 -2.11
CA ARG A 70 -12.64 9.06 -1.26
C ARG A 70 -13.59 8.29 -2.16
N ALA A 71 -13.90 7.05 -1.79
CA ALA A 71 -14.83 6.19 -2.53
C ALA A 71 -15.43 5.15 -1.58
N GLY A 72 -16.49 4.47 -1.99
CA GLY A 72 -17.04 3.32 -1.25
C GLY A 72 -16.43 1.99 -1.69
N GLN A 73 -16.15 1.86 -2.99
CA GLN A 73 -15.53 0.68 -3.56
C GLN A 73 -14.54 1.09 -4.65
N ILE A 74 -13.42 0.38 -4.71
CA ILE A 74 -12.38 0.59 -5.70
C ILE A 74 -11.91 -0.75 -6.25
N ARG A 75 -11.32 -0.73 -7.43
CA ARG A 75 -10.43 -1.79 -7.90
C ARG A 75 -9.07 -1.21 -8.26
N LEU A 76 -8.01 -1.96 -8.00
CA LEU A 76 -6.64 -1.46 -8.10
C LEU A 76 -5.64 -2.53 -8.53
N PHE A 77 -4.50 -2.08 -9.04
CA PHE A 77 -3.29 -2.88 -9.20
C PHE A 77 -2.06 -1.97 -9.17
N THR A 78 -0.89 -2.54 -8.92
CA THR A 78 0.38 -1.81 -8.95
C THR A 78 1.19 -2.19 -10.18
N ALA A 79 1.93 -1.23 -10.72
CA ALA A 79 2.90 -1.47 -11.78
C ALA A 79 4.25 -0.85 -11.40
N ASP A 80 5.28 -1.12 -12.20
CA ASP A 80 6.60 -0.50 -12.08
C ASP A 80 7.19 -0.52 -10.65
N VAL A 81 6.92 -1.59 -9.91
CA VAL A 81 7.40 -1.76 -8.54
C VAL A 81 8.91 -1.93 -8.57
N ALA A 82 9.63 -0.90 -8.11
CA ALA A 82 11.09 -0.91 -8.10
C ALA A 82 11.61 -0.02 -6.97
N TRP A 83 11.82 -0.62 -5.81
CA TRP A 83 12.36 0.09 -4.66
C TRP A 83 13.29 -0.79 -3.83
N ARG A 84 14.01 -0.18 -2.89
CA ARG A 84 15.08 -0.78 -2.10
C ARG A 84 15.03 -0.29 -0.66
N TYR A 85 15.50 -1.12 0.27
CA TYR A 85 15.62 -0.79 1.70
C TYR A 85 17.06 -0.98 2.19
N GLY A 86 17.41 -0.27 3.27
CA GLY A 86 18.73 -0.37 3.88
C GLY A 86 19.87 0.20 3.03
N PHE A 87 20.99 0.47 3.70
CA PHE A 87 22.18 1.11 3.10
C PHE A 87 22.95 0.22 2.11
N SER A 88 22.62 -1.07 1.97
CA SER A 88 23.24 -1.98 1.01
C SER A 88 22.34 -2.16 -0.21
N PHE A 89 22.84 -1.82 -1.41
CA PHE A 89 22.15 -1.92 -2.70
C PHE A 89 21.70 -3.33 -3.13
N SER A 90 21.87 -4.35 -2.28
CA SER A 90 21.53 -5.75 -2.55
C SER A 90 20.06 -6.11 -2.28
N THR A 91 19.31 -5.26 -1.57
CA THR A 91 17.92 -5.56 -1.23
C THR A 91 16.95 -4.75 -2.10
N ALA A 92 16.37 -5.41 -3.10
CA ALA A 92 15.41 -4.81 -4.01
C ALA A 92 14.05 -5.51 -3.89
N ILE A 93 12.98 -4.72 -3.94
CA ILE A 93 11.60 -5.15 -4.01
C ILE A 93 11.07 -4.84 -5.41
N LYS A 94 10.53 -5.88 -6.05
CA LYS A 94 10.00 -5.84 -7.43
C LYS A 94 8.60 -6.44 -7.54
N SER A 95 7.92 -6.57 -6.41
CA SER A 95 6.61 -7.20 -6.30
C SER A 95 5.78 -6.40 -5.29
N PRO A 96 4.47 -6.21 -5.52
CA PRO A 96 3.59 -5.55 -4.55
C PRO A 96 3.55 -6.26 -3.20
N LEU A 97 3.78 -7.58 -3.17
CA LEU A 97 3.78 -8.36 -1.93
C LEU A 97 5.02 -8.12 -1.07
N GLY A 98 6.04 -7.42 -1.59
CA GLY A 98 7.32 -7.30 -0.89
C GLY A 98 7.98 -8.66 -0.67
N ARG A 99 8.16 -9.03 0.60
CA ARG A 99 8.56 -10.37 1.04
C ARG A 99 7.35 -11.03 1.68
N THR A 100 7.02 -12.24 1.24
CA THR A 100 5.87 -13.02 1.73
C THR A 100 6.09 -13.61 3.13
N ILE A 101 6.52 -12.76 4.06
CA ILE A 101 6.84 -13.05 5.45
C ILE A 101 5.98 -12.09 6.29
N PRO A 102 5.15 -12.60 7.23
CA PRO A 102 4.37 -11.74 8.12
C PRO A 102 5.28 -10.91 9.02
N THR A 103 4.78 -9.75 9.43
CA THR A 103 5.45 -8.83 10.34
C THR A 103 4.98 -8.97 11.78
N ASP A 104 5.85 -8.60 12.72
CA ASP A 104 5.52 -8.45 14.13
C ASP A 104 5.12 -7.00 14.47
N GLU A 105 4.83 -6.73 15.74
CA GLU A 105 4.35 -5.43 16.27
C GLU A 105 5.33 -4.25 16.08
N THR A 106 6.59 -4.52 15.73
CA THR A 106 7.59 -3.48 15.46
C THR A 106 7.43 -2.85 14.07
N TRP A 107 6.61 -3.43 13.21
CA TRP A 107 6.33 -2.94 11.86
C TRP A 107 5.12 -2.01 11.84
N ARG A 108 5.11 -1.09 10.87
CA ARG A 108 4.04 -0.11 10.67
C ARG A 108 2.67 -0.78 10.49
N PHE A 109 2.64 -1.87 9.72
CA PHE A 109 1.44 -2.70 9.54
C PHE A 109 1.75 -4.13 10.04
N PRO A 110 1.56 -4.42 11.34
CA PRO A 110 1.86 -5.73 11.92
C PRO A 110 0.93 -6.82 11.35
N GLY A 111 1.46 -8.02 11.12
CA GLY A 111 0.75 -9.13 10.47
C GLY A 111 0.69 -9.07 8.94
N LEU A 112 0.88 -7.90 8.31
CA LEU A 112 1.00 -7.80 6.85
C LEU A 112 2.38 -8.26 6.36
N PHE A 113 2.59 -8.29 5.04
CA PHE A 113 3.89 -8.66 4.49
C PHE A 113 4.96 -7.61 4.73
N ARG A 114 6.17 -8.06 5.07
CA ARG A 114 7.36 -7.21 5.09
C ARG A 114 7.55 -6.55 3.74
N TYR A 115 7.69 -5.23 3.71
CA TYR A 115 7.97 -4.48 2.48
C TYR A 115 6.85 -4.59 1.43
N GLY A 116 5.65 -5.04 1.81
CA GLY A 116 4.49 -5.06 0.93
C GLY A 116 3.96 -3.65 0.70
N ILE A 117 3.33 -3.42 -0.46
CA ILE A 117 2.58 -2.20 -0.73
C ILE A 117 1.26 -2.28 0.05
N VAL A 118 0.92 -1.18 0.73
CA VAL A 118 -0.23 -1.09 1.62
C VAL A 118 -1.09 0.10 1.23
N LEU A 119 -2.37 -0.16 1.01
CA LEU A 119 -3.41 0.88 0.95
C LEU A 119 -3.99 1.04 2.35
N PHE A 120 -4.32 2.25 2.79
CA PHE A 120 -4.91 2.42 4.11
C PHE A 120 -5.75 3.71 4.25
N GLN A 121 -6.64 3.69 5.24
CA GLN A 121 -7.45 4.83 5.67
C GLN A 121 -7.26 5.06 7.17
N ARG A 122 -7.00 6.32 7.54
CA ARG A 122 -6.97 6.74 8.95
C ARG A 122 -8.39 6.81 9.49
N GLN A 123 -8.66 6.04 10.53
CA GLN A 123 -9.93 6.00 11.24
C GLN A 123 -10.02 7.16 12.24
N THR A 124 -11.22 7.42 12.75
CA THR A 124 -11.49 8.53 13.69
C THR A 124 -10.84 8.33 15.06
N ASP A 125 -10.52 7.09 15.42
CA ASP A 125 -9.95 6.68 16.71
C ASP A 125 -8.41 6.53 16.70
N GLN A 126 -7.73 7.17 15.74
CA GLN A 126 -6.28 7.08 15.55
C GLN A 126 -5.77 5.70 15.12
N THR A 127 -6.65 4.78 14.70
CA THR A 127 -6.26 3.53 14.05
C THR A 127 -6.15 3.70 12.53
N LEU A 128 -5.48 2.75 11.87
CA LEU A 128 -5.50 2.57 10.43
C LEU A 128 -6.25 1.30 10.09
N ARG A 129 -7.15 1.40 9.10
CA ARG A 129 -7.62 0.23 8.35
C ARG A 129 -6.71 0.08 7.13
N ALA A 130 -6.01 -1.04 7.04
CA ALA A 130 -4.93 -1.22 6.07
C ALA A 130 -5.05 -2.54 5.32
N TRP A 131 -4.81 -2.50 4.01
CA TRP A 131 -4.90 -3.63 3.10
C TRP A 131 -3.58 -3.91 2.42
N THR A 132 -3.20 -5.17 2.35
CA THR A 132 -2.11 -5.58 1.45
C THR A 132 -2.59 -5.48 0.02
N ILE A 133 -1.81 -4.79 -0.83
CA ILE A 133 -2.01 -4.81 -2.27
C ILE A 133 -1.29 -6.02 -2.86
N ARG A 134 -2.02 -6.87 -3.58
CA ARG A 134 -1.50 -8.11 -4.19
C ARG A 134 -1.52 -8.05 -5.72
N ALA A 135 -2.45 -7.31 -6.29
CA ALA A 135 -2.65 -7.23 -7.74
C ALA A 135 -1.52 -6.46 -8.43
N ALA A 136 -0.98 -7.06 -9.50
CA ALA A 136 0.12 -6.49 -10.29
C ALA A 136 -0.29 -6.16 -11.74
N THR A 137 -1.54 -6.44 -12.13
CA THR A 137 -2.01 -6.22 -13.51
C THR A 137 -3.49 -5.81 -13.55
N ALA A 138 -3.90 -5.19 -14.66
CA ALA A 138 -5.27 -4.72 -14.88
C ALA A 138 -6.27 -5.85 -15.18
N GLU A 139 -5.79 -7.03 -15.60
CA GLU A 139 -6.62 -8.20 -15.92
C GLU A 139 -7.10 -8.91 -14.66
N THR A 140 -6.36 -8.78 -13.56
CA THR A 140 -6.68 -9.37 -12.26
C THR A 140 -6.57 -8.32 -11.15
N PRO A 141 -7.35 -7.23 -11.23
CA PRO A 141 -7.28 -6.17 -10.24
C PRO A 141 -7.85 -6.65 -8.91
N GLN A 142 -7.35 -6.08 -7.83
CA GLN A 142 -7.87 -6.32 -6.49
C GLN A 142 -9.01 -5.33 -6.21
N GLU A 143 -10.17 -5.84 -5.83
CA GLU A 143 -11.31 -5.02 -5.41
C GLU A 143 -11.32 -4.86 -3.89
N ILE A 144 -11.62 -3.65 -3.41
CA ILE A 144 -11.60 -3.31 -1.99
C ILE A 144 -12.77 -2.38 -1.67
N GLU A 145 -13.50 -2.71 -0.60
CA GLU A 145 -14.47 -1.81 0.04
C GLU A 145 -13.77 -0.92 1.07
N ILE A 146 -13.94 0.38 0.92
CA ILE A 146 -13.34 1.42 1.75
C ILE A 146 -14.41 2.39 2.27
N ASP A 147 -14.09 3.19 3.28
CA ASP A 147 -15.03 4.17 3.82
C ASP A 147 -15.10 5.41 2.92
N PRO A 148 -16.27 5.81 2.39
CA PRO A 148 -16.41 6.97 1.51
C PRO A 148 -16.21 8.33 2.21
N GLY A 149 -16.15 8.36 3.54
CA GLY A 149 -15.88 9.55 4.33
C GLY A 149 -14.39 9.78 4.61
N LEU A 150 -13.52 8.79 4.36
CA LEU A 150 -12.12 8.83 4.77
C LEU A 150 -11.16 8.93 3.58
N ASP A 151 -10.12 9.74 3.76
CA ASP A 151 -9.08 9.93 2.76
C ASP A 151 -8.25 8.65 2.55
N LEU A 152 -7.84 8.41 1.30
CA LEU A 152 -7.09 7.23 0.92
C LEU A 152 -5.58 7.51 0.84
N TYR A 153 -4.80 6.65 1.51
CA TYR A 153 -3.35 6.69 1.52
C TYR A 153 -2.77 5.41 0.92
N CYS A 154 -1.56 5.52 0.36
CA CYS A 154 -0.80 4.39 -0.13
C CYS A 154 0.69 4.51 0.24
N GLY A 155 1.28 3.41 0.67
CA GLY A 155 2.68 3.35 1.05
C GLY A 155 3.19 1.92 1.04
N ILE A 156 4.21 1.65 1.84
CA ILE A 156 4.75 0.32 2.05
C ILE A 156 4.76 -0.05 3.52
N ASN A 157 4.90 -1.33 3.81
CA ASN A 157 5.14 -1.81 5.16
C ASN A 157 6.63 -1.86 5.46
N ASP A 158 7.07 -1.15 6.49
CA ASP A 158 8.43 -1.22 7.01
C ASP A 158 8.42 -1.17 8.54
N VAL A 159 9.57 -1.40 9.15
CA VAL A 159 9.81 -1.20 10.57
C VAL A 159 9.56 0.27 10.92
N LYS A 160 8.87 0.50 12.04
CA LYS A 160 8.54 1.86 12.48
C LYS A 160 9.80 2.72 12.60
N GLY A 161 9.78 3.92 12.01
CA GLY A 161 10.91 4.84 11.99
C GLY A 161 12.11 4.46 11.10
N LYS A 162 11.99 3.44 10.24
CA LYS A 162 13.07 3.01 9.32
C LYS A 162 12.92 3.44 7.87
N PHE A 163 11.79 4.06 7.53
CA PHE A 163 11.48 4.47 6.15
C PHE A 163 12.52 5.38 5.50
N GLY A 164 13.30 6.12 6.30
CA GLY A 164 14.33 7.03 5.78
C GLY A 164 15.48 6.37 5.03
N ASP A 165 15.67 5.05 5.13
CA ASP A 165 16.65 4.30 4.32
C ASP A 165 16.07 3.64 3.06
N ASN A 166 14.77 3.85 2.80
CA ASN A 166 14.12 3.37 1.59
C ASN A 166 14.33 4.32 0.41
N SER A 167 14.44 3.75 -0.79
CA SER A 167 14.57 4.51 -2.04
C SER A 167 13.89 3.82 -3.22
N GLY A 168 13.42 4.60 -4.18
CA GLY A 168 12.65 4.12 -5.34
C GLY A 168 11.16 4.39 -5.19
N SER A 169 10.36 3.69 -5.98
CA SER A 169 8.94 3.95 -6.10
C SER A 169 8.18 2.76 -6.68
N PHE A 170 6.86 2.96 -6.80
CA PHE A 170 5.97 2.12 -7.58
C PHE A 170 4.85 2.99 -8.17
N ASP A 171 4.14 2.45 -9.15
CA ASP A 171 2.94 3.07 -9.69
C ASP A 171 1.69 2.35 -9.16
N LEU A 172 0.64 3.13 -8.89
CA LEU A 172 -0.67 2.63 -8.49
C LEU A 172 -1.70 3.02 -9.55
N TYR A 173 -2.42 2.03 -10.06
CA TYR A 173 -3.61 2.22 -10.86
C TYR A 173 -4.83 1.93 -10.00
N LEU A 174 -5.79 2.85 -10.02
CA LEU A 174 -7.00 2.76 -9.22
C LEU A 174 -8.20 3.18 -10.05
N GLN A 175 -9.27 2.42 -9.97
CA GLN A 175 -10.57 2.81 -10.51
C GLN A 175 -11.60 2.82 -9.39
N VAL A 176 -12.35 3.91 -9.29
CA VAL A 176 -13.52 4.02 -8.40
C VAL A 176 -14.68 3.27 -9.03
N LEU A 177 -15.31 2.38 -8.25
CA LEU A 177 -16.50 1.65 -8.64
C LEU A 177 -17.74 2.42 -8.14
N ALA A 178 -18.78 2.46 -8.96
CA ALA A 178 -20.02 3.21 -8.70
C ALA A 178 -20.94 2.48 -7.71
#